data_AF-A0A9W8WS47-F1
#
_entry.id   AF-A0A9W8WS47-F1
#
_cell.length_a   1.000
_cell.length_b   1.000
_cell.length_c   1.000
_cell.angle_alpha   90.00
_cell.angle_beta   90.00
_cell.angle_gamma   90.00
#
_symmetry.space_group_name_H-M   'P 1'
#
loop_
_entity.id
_entity.type
_entity.pdbx_description
1 polymer ?
#
loop_
_entity_poly.entity_id
_entity_poly.type
_entity_poly.pdbx_seq_one_letter_code
_entity_poly.pdbx_strand_id
1 'polypeptide(L)'
;MSGPLIEQQQAPKLEPPFSPQPLPHSHAASITPSPTSSQHASTNGNQQVVLDTTALSPLDSLPTIVGRKNEAFLANSDIARFLERDLDLSRLNNIHSHLWMCGRPMRARPLHRYKMYGYEILGTQQMDLHLLRYSNKLLVKPLPEYLLDSTFWNEHICTDQALHESATGWVLSYVWLITSPLDLKLAHDNALLPGAITWTWWKAFATSFVTTVGINALEKVNKRYDFGDLRLSRINTIYRTRFFSTHFVRGYLYGYNRYVAFFERNFSWILVLFVFLSLVLGAMQVGTALESLNTNTVFLKGSYGVVVVSMVSVAAVLGIVGLFFVGVFLFNMGAAIQHATRKQKERHRAKKEKELNAKDV
;
A
#
# COMPACT_ATOMS: atom_id res chain seq x y z
N MET A 1 -46.81 -40.14 6.13
CA MET A 1 -46.44 -38.72 6.22
C MET A 1 -44.94 -38.64 5.98
N SER A 2 -44.54 -38.40 4.73
CA SER A 2 -43.15 -38.28 4.33
C SER A 2 -42.67 -36.87 4.69
N GLY A 3 -41.68 -36.77 5.59
CA GLY A 3 -41.04 -35.50 5.93
C GLY A 3 -40.22 -34.98 4.74
N PRO A 4 -40.10 -33.67 4.56
CA PRO A 4 -39.34 -33.12 3.43
C PRO A 4 -37.86 -33.41 3.63
N LEU A 5 -37.23 -33.99 2.59
CA LEU A 5 -35.78 -34.03 2.47
C LEU A 5 -35.26 -32.60 2.45
N ILE A 6 -34.42 -32.26 3.42
CA ILE A 6 -33.58 -31.07 3.38
C ILE A 6 -32.54 -31.34 2.28
N GLU A 7 -32.78 -30.77 1.10
CA GLU A 7 -31.76 -30.64 0.06
C GLU A 7 -30.57 -29.90 0.68
N GLN A 8 -29.45 -30.62 0.88
CA GLN A 8 -28.17 -29.98 1.14
C GLN A 8 -27.80 -29.20 -0.11
N GLN A 9 -28.10 -27.90 -0.13
CA GLN A 9 -27.62 -26.99 -1.16
C GLN A 9 -26.08 -26.99 -1.10
N GLN A 10 -25.48 -27.79 -1.99
CA GLN A 10 -24.05 -27.84 -2.18
C GLN A 10 -23.60 -26.43 -2.55
N ALA A 11 -22.67 -25.87 -1.77
CA ALA A 11 -22.13 -24.54 -2.03
C ALA A 11 -21.67 -24.48 -3.50
N PRO A 12 -21.99 -23.40 -4.24
CA PRO A 12 -21.69 -23.32 -5.66
C PRO A 12 -20.19 -23.50 -5.86
N LYS A 13 -19.83 -24.39 -6.79
CA LYS A 13 -18.43 -24.64 -7.15
C LYS A 13 -17.81 -23.33 -7.64
N LEU A 14 -16.68 -22.94 -7.06
CA LEU A 14 -15.93 -21.76 -7.51
C LEU A 14 -15.28 -22.05 -8.86
N GLU A 15 -15.37 -21.08 -9.76
CA GLU A 15 -14.80 -21.15 -11.11
C GLU A 15 -13.93 -19.92 -11.39
N PRO A 16 -12.95 -20.01 -12.30
CA PRO A 16 -12.17 -18.86 -12.72
C PRO A 16 -13.07 -17.75 -13.26
N PRO A 17 -12.79 -16.47 -12.97
CA PRO A 17 -13.66 -15.38 -13.36
C PRO A 17 -13.53 -14.99 -14.84
N PHE A 18 -12.85 -15.78 -15.67
CA PHE A 18 -12.61 -15.55 -17.09
C PHE A 18 -12.45 -16.88 -17.84
N SER A 19 -12.67 -16.86 -19.14
CA SER A 19 -12.47 -18.01 -20.02
C SER A 19 -10.98 -18.30 -20.22
N PRO A 20 -10.57 -19.58 -20.36
CA PRO A 20 -9.19 -19.93 -20.66
C PRO A 20 -8.67 -19.21 -21.90
N GLN A 21 -7.54 -18.50 -21.77
CA GLN A 21 -6.93 -17.76 -22.86
C GLN A 21 -5.40 -17.89 -22.74
N PRO A 22 -4.72 -18.64 -23.63
CA PRO A 22 -3.28 -18.83 -23.53
C PRO A 22 -2.55 -17.50 -23.74
N LEU A 23 -1.51 -17.24 -22.95
CA LEU A 23 -0.66 -16.07 -23.15
C LEU A 23 0.01 -16.16 -24.52
N PRO A 24 0.24 -15.03 -25.22
CA PRO A 24 0.95 -15.05 -26.49
C PRO A 24 2.38 -15.57 -26.29
N HIS A 25 2.69 -16.76 -26.81
CA HIS A 25 4.07 -17.21 -26.92
C HIS A 25 4.75 -16.36 -28.00
N SER A 26 5.88 -15.73 -27.68
CA SER A 26 6.64 -14.99 -28.68
C SER A 26 7.22 -15.98 -29.68
N HIS A 27 6.61 -16.08 -30.87
CA HIS A 27 7.38 -16.44 -32.05
C HIS A 27 8.39 -15.31 -32.23
N ALA A 28 9.67 -15.64 -32.13
CA ALA A 28 10.77 -14.75 -32.46
C ALA A 28 10.56 -14.18 -33.87
N ALA A 29 9.94 -13.02 -33.96
CA ALA A 29 9.89 -12.26 -35.19
C ALA A 29 11.29 -11.70 -35.41
N SER A 30 12.04 -12.35 -36.29
CA SER A 30 13.25 -11.83 -36.90
C SER A 30 13.00 -10.41 -37.40
N ILE A 31 13.59 -9.42 -36.72
CA ILE A 31 13.56 -8.03 -37.15
C ILE A 31 14.50 -7.91 -38.36
N THR A 32 13.92 -7.90 -39.56
CA THR A 32 14.60 -7.39 -40.75
C THR A 32 14.68 -5.86 -40.63
N PRO A 33 15.87 -5.23 -40.66
CA PRO A 33 15.97 -3.78 -40.58
C PRO A 33 15.66 -3.16 -41.95
N SER A 34 14.58 -2.39 -42.04
CA SER A 34 14.38 -1.42 -43.12
C SER A 34 14.91 -0.05 -42.67
N PRO A 35 15.69 0.68 -43.51
CA PRO A 35 16.30 1.93 -43.12
C PRO A 35 15.38 3.13 -43.37
N THR A 36 15.75 4.28 -42.78
CA THR A 36 15.18 5.64 -42.97
C THR A 36 13.97 5.90 -42.05
N SER A 37 13.93 6.86 -41.12
CA SER A 37 14.48 8.22 -40.93
C SER A 37 14.16 8.57 -39.44
N SER A 38 14.80 9.44 -38.66
CA SER A 38 15.66 10.59 -38.88
C SER A 38 16.27 10.96 -37.51
N GLN A 39 17.42 11.61 -37.57
CA GLN A 39 18.34 11.96 -36.49
C GLN A 39 17.71 12.85 -35.40
N HIS A 40 17.87 12.45 -34.14
CA HIS A 40 18.25 13.28 -32.99
C HIS A 40 18.32 12.38 -31.74
N ALA A 41 19.44 11.69 -31.56
CA ALA A 41 19.76 10.99 -30.32
C ALA A 41 20.88 11.75 -29.62
N SER A 42 20.51 12.58 -28.64
CA SER A 42 21.43 12.98 -27.57
C SER A 42 21.73 11.75 -26.72
N THR A 43 23.02 11.44 -26.64
CA THR A 43 23.64 10.44 -25.78
C THR A 43 23.16 10.59 -24.33
N ASN A 44 22.42 9.60 -23.84
CA ASN A 44 22.39 9.22 -22.44
C ASN A 44 22.27 7.69 -22.36
N GLY A 45 23.30 7.06 -21.80
CA GLY A 45 23.44 5.61 -21.68
C GLY A 45 22.46 5.01 -20.68
N ASN A 46 21.19 4.90 -21.06
CA ASN A 46 20.29 3.97 -20.39
C ASN A 46 20.47 2.59 -21.02
N GLN A 47 21.18 1.71 -20.31
CA GLN A 47 21.12 0.27 -20.58
C GLN A 47 19.65 -0.13 -20.65
N GLN A 48 19.21 -0.58 -21.83
CA GLN A 48 17.92 -1.23 -21.97
C GLN A 48 17.94 -2.47 -21.08
N VAL A 49 17.13 -2.46 -20.01
CA VAL A 49 16.82 -3.67 -19.27
C VAL A 49 16.13 -4.59 -20.27
N VAL A 50 16.79 -5.69 -20.65
CA VAL A 50 16.18 -6.74 -21.46
C VAL A 50 15.10 -7.37 -20.60
N LEU A 51 13.86 -6.93 -20.78
CA LEU A 51 12.70 -7.61 -20.23
C LEU A 51 12.48 -8.82 -21.12
N ASP A 52 12.79 -10.02 -20.62
CA ASP A 52 12.43 -11.26 -21.32
C ASP A 52 10.93 -11.20 -21.61
N THR A 53 10.58 -11.12 -22.89
CA THR A 53 9.18 -11.02 -23.35
C THR A 53 8.50 -12.39 -23.43
N THR A 54 9.22 -13.45 -23.05
CA THR A 54 8.71 -14.82 -22.99
C THR A 54 7.81 -14.98 -21.78
N ALA A 55 6.57 -15.42 -22.00
CA ALA A 55 5.68 -15.82 -20.91
C ALA A 55 6.30 -16.98 -20.12
N LEU A 56 6.35 -16.84 -18.79
CA LEU A 56 6.76 -17.89 -17.87
C LEU A 56 5.61 -18.88 -17.64
N SER A 57 5.94 -20.03 -17.06
CA SER A 57 4.91 -20.91 -16.52
C SER A 57 4.29 -20.27 -15.25
N PRO A 58 3.04 -20.60 -14.87
CA PRO A 58 2.44 -20.09 -13.65
C PRO A 58 3.31 -20.29 -12.40
N LEU A 59 3.93 -21.46 -12.26
CA LEU A 59 4.79 -21.78 -11.12
C LEU A 59 6.14 -21.05 -11.17
N ASP A 60 6.69 -20.82 -12.36
CA ASP A 60 7.92 -20.04 -12.53
C ASP A 60 7.69 -18.55 -12.30
N SER A 61 6.46 -18.07 -12.47
CA SER A 61 6.07 -16.68 -12.18
C SER A 61 5.96 -16.37 -10.69
N LEU A 62 6.01 -17.39 -9.82
CA LEU A 62 5.96 -17.23 -8.37
C LEU A 62 7.26 -16.61 -7.81
N PRO A 63 7.19 -15.80 -6.75
CA PRO A 63 8.39 -15.27 -6.11
C PRO A 63 9.24 -16.41 -5.54
N THR A 64 10.57 -16.28 -5.59
CA THR A 64 11.46 -17.34 -5.08
C THR A 64 11.25 -17.61 -3.59
N ILE A 65 11.15 -16.54 -2.78
CA ILE A 65 11.01 -16.64 -1.32
C ILE A 65 9.86 -15.74 -0.88
N VAL A 66 9.03 -16.28 0.02
CA VAL A 66 7.90 -15.60 0.64
C VAL A 66 8.10 -15.57 2.14
N GLY A 67 7.75 -14.46 2.79
CA GLY A 67 7.98 -14.32 4.21
C GLY A 67 7.50 -13.00 4.79
N ARG A 68 6.98 -13.03 6.02
CA ARG A 68 6.68 -11.84 6.80
C ARG A 68 7.43 -11.93 8.12
N LYS A 69 8.08 -10.82 8.51
CA LYS A 69 8.87 -10.72 9.75
C LYS A 69 10.09 -11.65 9.77
N ASN A 70 9.99 -12.81 10.41
CA ASN A 70 11.14 -13.63 10.81
C ASN A 70 11.21 -14.98 10.09
N GLU A 71 10.19 -15.29 9.30
CA GLU A 71 10.04 -16.55 8.63
C GLU A 71 10.06 -16.31 7.13
N ALA A 72 10.85 -17.11 6.43
CA ALA A 72 10.99 -17.13 5.00
C ALA A 72 10.93 -18.59 4.53
N PHE A 73 10.19 -18.85 3.46
CA PHE A 73 10.04 -20.16 2.85
C PHE A 73 9.98 -20.01 1.32
N LEU A 74 10.21 -21.10 0.58
CA LEU A 74 10.14 -21.09 -0.88
C LEU A 74 8.67 -21.10 -1.32
N ALA A 75 8.24 -20.20 -2.22
CA ALA A 75 6.82 -20.14 -2.63
C ALA A 75 6.35 -21.48 -3.21
N ASN A 76 7.16 -22.08 -4.09
CA ASN A 76 6.87 -23.36 -4.72
C ASN A 76 6.79 -24.54 -3.74
N SER A 77 7.32 -24.41 -2.51
CA SER A 77 7.18 -25.46 -1.50
C SER A 77 5.84 -25.44 -0.78
N ASP A 78 5.15 -24.29 -0.77
CA ASP A 78 3.88 -24.11 -0.05
C ASP A 78 3.07 -22.98 -0.71
N ILE A 79 2.41 -23.31 -1.82
CA ILE A 79 1.66 -22.36 -2.66
C ILE A 79 0.44 -21.82 -1.90
N ALA A 80 -0.26 -22.69 -1.14
CA ALA A 80 -1.44 -22.30 -0.36
C ALA A 80 -1.08 -21.20 0.64
N ARG A 81 -0.02 -21.41 1.43
CA ARG A 81 0.46 -20.41 2.39
C ARG A 81 1.01 -19.15 1.74
N PHE A 82 1.60 -19.27 0.55
CA PHE A 82 1.98 -18.11 -0.24
C PHE A 82 0.74 -17.29 -0.62
N LEU A 83 -0.30 -17.91 -1.21
CA LEU A 83 -1.50 -17.22 -1.66
C LEU A 83 -2.26 -16.55 -0.51
N GLU A 84 -2.40 -17.23 0.63
CA GLU A 84 -2.99 -16.65 1.84
C GLU A 84 -2.28 -15.35 2.27
N ARG A 85 -0.95 -15.32 2.17
CA ARG A 85 -0.15 -14.14 2.55
C ARG A 85 -0.15 -13.07 1.47
N ASP A 86 -0.09 -13.48 0.21
CA ASP A 86 0.02 -12.57 -0.92
C ASP A 86 -1.30 -11.84 -1.17
N LEU A 87 -2.44 -12.53 -1.02
CA LEU A 87 -3.77 -11.99 -1.22
C LEU A 87 -4.42 -11.43 0.07
N ASP A 88 -3.66 -11.33 1.17
CA ASP A 88 -4.17 -10.85 2.47
C ASP A 88 -4.68 -9.41 2.41
N LEU A 89 -6.00 -9.24 2.51
CA LEU A 89 -6.70 -7.96 2.61
C LEU A 89 -7.33 -7.73 4.00
N SER A 90 -7.05 -8.60 4.98
CA SER A 90 -7.66 -8.57 6.32
C SER A 90 -7.52 -7.20 7.00
N ARG A 91 -6.36 -6.56 6.84
CA ARG A 91 -6.07 -5.25 7.43
C ARG A 91 -7.04 -4.18 6.94
N LEU A 92 -7.29 -4.10 5.64
CA LEU A 92 -8.26 -3.16 5.08
C LEU A 92 -9.69 -3.54 5.44
N ASN A 93 -10.00 -4.84 5.43
CA ASN A 93 -11.32 -5.36 5.78
C ASN A 93 -11.73 -5.03 7.21
N ASN A 94 -10.76 -4.99 8.14
CA ASN A 94 -10.98 -4.60 9.54
C ASN A 94 -11.42 -3.13 9.70
N ILE A 95 -11.06 -2.26 8.76
CA ILE A 95 -11.44 -0.85 8.76
C ILE A 95 -12.44 -0.49 7.66
N HIS A 96 -13.08 -1.49 7.04
CA HIS A 96 -13.97 -1.30 5.88
C HIS A 96 -15.03 -0.21 6.11
N SER A 97 -15.69 -0.22 7.27
CA SER A 97 -16.71 0.78 7.65
C SER A 97 -16.21 2.23 7.73
N HIS A 98 -14.89 2.46 7.70
CA HIS A 98 -14.25 3.77 7.73
C HIS A 98 -13.61 4.15 6.39
N LEU A 99 -13.64 3.26 5.39
CA LEU A 99 -13.01 3.51 4.08
C LEU A 99 -13.67 4.63 3.29
N TRP A 100 -14.92 4.98 3.60
CA TRP A 100 -15.60 6.16 3.07
C TRP A 100 -14.82 7.46 3.33
N MET A 101 -14.06 7.53 4.43
CA MET A 101 -13.18 8.66 4.69
C MET A 101 -11.97 8.66 3.76
N CYS A 102 -11.50 7.48 3.33
CA CYS A 102 -10.26 7.28 2.58
C CYS A 102 -10.44 7.47 1.07
N GLY A 103 -11.61 7.14 0.54
CA GLY A 103 -11.95 7.24 -0.87
C GLY A 103 -13.45 7.20 -1.07
N ARG A 104 -13.90 7.54 -2.28
CA ARG A 104 -15.31 7.38 -2.67
C ARG A 104 -15.53 5.94 -3.12
N PRO A 105 -16.72 5.35 -2.89
CA PRO A 105 -17.06 4.03 -3.43
C PRO A 105 -17.26 4.16 -4.94
N MET A 106 -16.17 4.00 -5.68
CA MET A 106 -16.09 4.09 -7.13
C MET A 106 -14.92 3.26 -7.63
N ARG A 107 -15.02 2.76 -8.86
CA ARG A 107 -13.92 2.08 -9.55
C ARG A 107 -12.63 2.93 -9.58
N ALA A 108 -11.49 2.26 -9.67
CA ALA A 108 -10.22 2.93 -9.92
C ALA A 108 -10.23 3.66 -11.27
N ARG A 109 -9.38 4.67 -11.41
CA ARG A 109 -9.26 5.42 -12.66
C ARG A 109 -8.33 4.68 -13.62
N PRO A 110 -8.45 4.91 -14.93
CA PRO A 110 -7.45 4.43 -15.87
C PRO A 110 -6.06 5.03 -15.62
N LEU A 111 -5.00 4.32 -16.02
CA LEU A 111 -3.60 4.71 -15.78
C LEU A 111 -3.24 6.07 -16.35
N HIS A 112 -3.67 6.39 -17.58
CA HIS A 112 -3.41 7.69 -18.19
C HIS A 112 -3.95 8.85 -17.35
N ARG A 113 -5.07 8.64 -16.64
CA ARG A 113 -5.68 9.67 -15.80
C ARG A 113 -4.90 9.89 -14.51
N TYR A 114 -4.28 8.85 -13.95
CA TYR A 114 -3.30 9.02 -12.86
C TYR A 114 -2.10 9.83 -13.31
N LYS A 115 -1.54 9.51 -14.48
CA LYS A 115 -0.42 10.25 -15.06
C LYS A 115 -0.78 11.72 -15.33
N MET A 116 -1.98 11.99 -15.86
CA MET A 116 -2.50 13.34 -16.07
C MET A 116 -2.61 14.15 -14.76
N TYR A 117 -2.95 13.50 -13.65
CA TYR A 117 -2.96 14.13 -12.33
C TYR A 117 -1.59 14.24 -11.67
N GLY A 118 -0.50 13.92 -12.39
CA GLY A 118 0.87 13.99 -11.89
C GLY A 118 1.22 12.87 -10.90
N TYR A 119 0.50 11.74 -10.93
CA TYR A 119 0.88 10.58 -10.13
C TYR A 119 2.00 9.78 -10.80
N GLU A 120 3.01 9.44 -10.01
CA GLU A 120 4.01 8.43 -10.31
C GLU A 120 3.49 7.05 -9.84
N ILE A 121 3.63 6.04 -10.69
CA ILE A 121 3.26 4.66 -10.37
C ILE A 121 4.44 4.01 -9.67
N LEU A 122 4.18 3.40 -8.51
CA LEU A 122 5.18 2.68 -7.75
C LEU A 122 4.76 1.22 -7.55
N GLY A 123 5.64 0.29 -7.97
CA GLY A 123 5.49 -1.12 -7.71
C GLY A 123 5.47 -1.45 -6.22
N THR A 124 4.53 -2.28 -5.79
CA THR A 124 4.52 -2.91 -4.45
C THR A 124 4.32 -4.41 -4.60
N GLN A 125 4.77 -5.21 -3.64
CA GLN A 125 4.42 -6.64 -3.56
C GLN A 125 3.36 -6.92 -2.50
N GLN A 126 2.95 -5.93 -1.70
CA GLN A 126 1.89 -6.09 -0.71
C GLN A 126 0.52 -5.78 -1.33
N MET A 127 -0.40 -6.74 -1.26
CA MET A 127 -1.75 -6.58 -1.79
C MET A 127 -2.56 -5.52 -1.06
N ASP A 128 -2.42 -5.44 0.25
CA ASP A 128 -3.12 -4.44 1.07
C ASP A 128 -2.62 -3.00 0.85
N LEU A 129 -1.59 -2.81 0.02
CA LEU A 129 -1.11 -1.52 -0.49
C LEU A 129 -1.56 -1.22 -1.93
N HIS A 130 -2.10 -2.21 -2.64
CA HIS A 130 -2.56 -2.06 -4.01
C HIS A 130 -3.66 -0.98 -4.10
N LEU A 131 -3.51 -0.06 -5.07
CA LEU A 131 -4.36 1.14 -5.27
C LEU A 131 -4.39 2.12 -4.08
N LEU A 132 -3.35 2.13 -3.23
CA LEU A 132 -3.20 3.17 -2.23
C LEU A 132 -2.39 4.36 -2.78
N ARG A 133 -2.93 5.55 -2.58
CA ARG A 133 -2.28 6.82 -2.94
C ARG A 133 -1.60 7.45 -1.76
N TYR A 134 -0.38 7.95 -1.97
CA TYR A 134 0.34 8.75 -1.00
C TYR A 134 1.09 9.88 -1.70
N SER A 135 0.83 11.12 -1.30
CA SER A 135 1.36 12.30 -2.01
C SER A 135 0.96 12.23 -3.50
N ASN A 136 1.93 12.31 -4.40
CA ASN A 136 1.84 12.14 -5.84
C ASN A 136 2.23 10.72 -6.31
N LYS A 137 2.11 9.70 -5.45
CA LYS A 137 2.46 8.31 -5.78
C LYS A 137 1.24 7.40 -5.68
N LEU A 138 1.06 6.51 -6.65
CA LEU A 138 0.08 5.43 -6.65
C LEU A 138 0.81 4.10 -6.48
N LEU A 139 0.54 3.40 -5.39
CA LEU A 139 1.08 2.06 -5.16
C LEU A 139 0.26 1.04 -5.96
N VAL A 140 0.92 0.28 -6.83
CA VAL A 140 0.29 -0.74 -7.67
C VAL A 140 1.10 -2.03 -7.56
N LYS A 141 0.42 -3.13 -7.22
CA LYS A 141 1.01 -4.48 -7.25
C LYS A 141 0.98 -5.01 -8.69
N PRO A 142 2.13 -5.32 -9.33
CA PRO A 142 2.20 -5.88 -10.69
C PRO A 142 1.37 -7.15 -10.82
N LEU A 143 0.59 -7.29 -11.89
CA LEU A 143 -0.23 -8.46 -12.14
C LEU A 143 0.66 -9.64 -12.58
N PRO A 144 0.72 -10.75 -11.83
CA PRO A 144 1.55 -11.88 -12.17
C PRO A 144 0.86 -12.80 -13.18
N GLU A 145 1.65 -13.61 -13.88
CA GLU A 145 1.15 -14.52 -14.92
C GLU A 145 0.27 -15.64 -14.37
N TYR A 146 0.57 -16.18 -13.19
CA TYR A 146 -0.28 -17.21 -12.56
C TYR A 146 -1.73 -16.75 -12.36
N LEU A 147 -1.98 -15.44 -12.23
CA LEU A 147 -3.33 -14.91 -12.06
C LEU A 147 -4.09 -14.80 -13.39
N LEU A 148 -3.40 -14.95 -14.52
CA LEU A 148 -3.97 -14.98 -15.86
C LEU A 148 -4.21 -16.41 -16.37
N ASP A 149 -3.76 -17.41 -15.62
CA ASP A 149 -3.88 -18.82 -16.01
C ASP A 149 -5.07 -19.52 -15.34
N SER A 150 -6.03 -19.98 -16.14
CA SER A 150 -7.24 -20.65 -15.61
C SER A 150 -6.95 -21.97 -14.89
N THR A 151 -5.88 -22.68 -15.25
CA THR A 151 -5.51 -23.93 -14.56
C THR A 151 -5.04 -23.66 -13.14
N PHE A 152 -4.17 -22.67 -12.94
CA PHE A 152 -3.73 -22.22 -11.62
C PHE A 152 -4.90 -21.80 -10.74
N TRP A 153 -5.91 -21.10 -11.32
CA TRP A 153 -7.12 -20.76 -10.57
C TRP A 153 -7.86 -21.98 -10.06
N ASN A 154 -8.11 -22.97 -10.91
CA ASN A 154 -8.82 -24.19 -10.52
C ASN A 154 -8.07 -24.99 -9.44
N GLU A 155 -6.74 -25.07 -9.55
CA GLU A 155 -5.91 -25.87 -8.65
C GLU A 155 -5.64 -25.21 -7.30
N HIS A 156 -5.49 -23.88 -7.26
CA HIS A 156 -4.96 -23.19 -6.08
C HIS A 156 -5.82 -22.03 -5.54
N ILE A 157 -6.70 -21.42 -6.33
CA ILE A 157 -7.49 -20.24 -5.91
C ILE A 157 -8.95 -20.61 -5.65
N CYS A 158 -9.57 -21.39 -6.54
CA CYS A 158 -10.97 -21.82 -6.44
C CYS A 158 -11.22 -22.83 -5.30
N THR A 159 -10.21 -23.16 -4.52
CA THR A 159 -10.31 -24.01 -3.33
C THR A 159 -10.82 -23.25 -2.10
N ASP A 160 -10.69 -21.91 -2.09
CA ASP A 160 -11.06 -21.04 -0.98
C ASP A 160 -11.78 -19.79 -1.49
N GLN A 161 -12.96 -19.50 -0.94
CA GLN A 161 -13.78 -18.37 -1.35
C GLN A 161 -13.12 -17.00 -1.04
N ALA A 162 -12.44 -16.85 0.09
CA ALA A 162 -11.75 -15.61 0.43
C ALA A 162 -10.54 -15.35 -0.47
N LEU A 163 -9.81 -16.40 -0.87
CA LEU A 163 -8.76 -16.29 -1.88
C LEU A 163 -9.36 -15.90 -3.24
N HIS A 164 -10.43 -16.57 -3.66
CA HIS A 164 -11.13 -16.27 -4.91
C HIS A 164 -11.63 -14.83 -4.98
N GLU A 165 -12.30 -14.34 -3.95
CA GLU A 165 -12.81 -12.96 -3.87
C GLU A 165 -11.67 -11.92 -3.92
N SER A 166 -10.53 -12.22 -3.28
CA SER A 166 -9.38 -11.32 -3.22
C SER A 166 -8.61 -11.30 -4.55
N ALA A 167 -8.39 -12.47 -5.16
CA ALA A 167 -7.80 -12.63 -6.49
C ALA A 167 -8.67 -11.97 -7.57
N THR A 168 -9.99 -12.18 -7.53
CA THR A 168 -10.94 -11.60 -8.49
C THR A 168 -10.91 -10.09 -8.42
N GLY A 169 -10.86 -9.52 -7.21
CA GLY A 169 -10.72 -8.08 -7.01
C GLY A 169 -9.41 -7.51 -7.56
N TRP A 170 -8.32 -8.26 -7.48
CA TRP A 170 -7.06 -7.84 -8.06
C TRP A 170 -7.09 -7.84 -9.59
N VAL A 171 -7.67 -8.85 -10.24
CA VAL A 171 -7.88 -8.81 -11.69
C VAL A 171 -8.80 -7.65 -12.08
N LEU A 172 -9.91 -7.45 -11.35
CA LEU A 172 -10.84 -6.34 -11.56
C LEU A 172 -10.16 -4.98 -11.50
N SER A 173 -9.20 -4.80 -10.57
CA SER A 173 -8.44 -3.56 -10.47
C SER A 173 -7.69 -3.21 -11.76
N TYR A 174 -7.15 -4.21 -12.46
CA TYR A 174 -6.46 -4.00 -13.73
C TYR A 174 -7.42 -3.73 -14.88
N VAL A 175 -8.61 -4.34 -14.88
CA VAL A 175 -9.69 -4.00 -15.82
C VAL A 175 -10.09 -2.52 -15.70
N TRP A 176 -10.03 -1.94 -14.50
CA TRP A 176 -10.25 -0.49 -14.32
C TRP A 176 -9.08 0.38 -14.76
N LEU A 177 -7.85 -0.09 -14.52
CA LEU A 177 -6.62 0.63 -14.82
C LEU A 177 -6.34 0.67 -16.34
N ILE A 178 -6.67 -0.39 -17.07
CA ILE A 178 -6.30 -0.59 -18.47
C ILE A 178 -7.53 -0.59 -19.36
N THR A 179 -7.92 0.62 -19.80
CA THR A 179 -9.14 0.84 -20.58
C THR A 179 -8.88 1.18 -22.05
N SER A 180 -7.63 1.43 -22.41
CA SER A 180 -7.23 1.86 -23.75
C SER A 180 -5.83 1.34 -24.11
N PRO A 181 -5.44 1.34 -25.40
CA PRO A 181 -4.08 1.02 -25.81
C PRO A 181 -3.01 1.90 -25.14
N LEU A 182 -3.34 3.16 -24.85
CA LEU A 182 -2.46 4.07 -24.11
C LEU A 182 -2.23 3.58 -22.67
N ASP A 183 -3.29 3.13 -22.01
CA ASP A 183 -3.16 2.57 -20.65
C ASP A 183 -2.34 1.29 -20.65
N LEU A 184 -2.51 0.43 -21.67
CA LEU A 184 -1.70 -0.80 -21.79
C LEU A 184 -0.22 -0.47 -21.97
N LYS A 185 0.10 0.50 -22.84
CA LYS A 185 1.47 1.00 -22.99
C LYS A 185 2.02 1.50 -21.65
N LEU A 186 1.25 2.29 -20.91
CA LEU A 186 1.67 2.78 -19.60
C LEU A 186 1.86 1.65 -18.58
N ALA A 187 1.06 0.59 -18.63
CA ALA A 187 1.23 -0.58 -17.78
C ALA A 187 2.56 -1.29 -18.06
N HIS A 188 2.90 -1.49 -19.34
CA HIS A 188 4.19 -2.03 -19.77
C HIS A 188 5.37 -1.13 -19.40
N ASP A 189 5.27 0.18 -19.65
CA ASP A 189 6.30 1.17 -19.30
C ASP A 189 6.62 1.17 -17.79
N ASN A 190 5.69 0.74 -16.94
CA ASN A 190 5.84 0.65 -15.48
C ASN A 190 6.00 -0.79 -14.97
N ALA A 191 6.24 -1.77 -15.85
CA ALA A 191 6.40 -3.19 -15.52
C ALA A 191 5.25 -3.75 -14.65
N LEU A 192 4.01 -3.33 -14.92
CA LEU A 192 2.82 -3.77 -14.18
C LEU A 192 2.20 -5.05 -14.75
N LEU A 193 2.58 -5.43 -15.97
CA LEU A 193 2.06 -6.58 -16.70
C LEU A 193 3.20 -7.41 -17.30
N PRO A 194 2.97 -8.71 -17.56
CA PRO A 194 3.82 -9.54 -18.40
C PRO A 194 3.99 -8.95 -19.79
N GLY A 195 5.22 -8.90 -20.30
CA GLY A 195 5.56 -8.30 -21.60
C GLY A 195 4.85 -8.96 -22.81
N ALA A 196 4.41 -10.21 -22.66
CA ALA A 196 3.67 -10.96 -23.68
C ALA A 196 2.26 -10.40 -23.98
N ILE A 197 1.70 -9.56 -23.09
CA ILE A 197 0.30 -9.12 -23.22
C ILE A 197 0.13 -8.04 -24.29
N THR A 198 -0.59 -8.38 -25.36
CA THR A 198 -1.00 -7.46 -26.42
C THR A 198 -2.37 -6.83 -26.15
N TRP A 199 -2.70 -5.73 -26.84
CA TRP A 199 -4.01 -5.08 -26.69
C TRP A 199 -5.18 -5.96 -27.10
N THR A 200 -5.03 -6.71 -28.20
CA THR A 200 -6.07 -7.64 -28.67
C THR A 200 -6.33 -8.74 -27.64
N TRP A 201 -5.26 -9.29 -27.06
CA TRP A 201 -5.36 -10.29 -26.00
C TRP A 201 -6.03 -9.71 -24.75
N TRP A 202 -5.55 -8.55 -24.28
CA TRP A 202 -6.09 -7.88 -23.08
C TRP A 202 -7.58 -7.54 -23.23
N LYS A 203 -7.98 -7.03 -24.40
CA LYS A 203 -9.37 -6.70 -24.68
C LYS A 203 -10.26 -7.95 -24.61
N ALA A 204 -9.83 -9.07 -25.19
CA ALA A 204 -10.57 -10.33 -25.13
C ALA A 204 -10.69 -10.85 -23.69
N PHE A 205 -9.58 -10.86 -22.95
CA PHE A 205 -9.53 -11.28 -21.55
C PHE A 205 -10.45 -10.43 -20.66
N ALA A 206 -10.32 -9.10 -20.72
CA ALA A 206 -11.14 -8.18 -19.94
C ALA A 206 -12.63 -8.28 -20.30
N THR A 207 -12.97 -8.55 -21.57
CA THR A 207 -14.37 -8.77 -21.98
C THR A 207 -14.93 -10.03 -21.34
N SER A 208 -14.19 -11.15 -21.38
CA SER A 208 -14.60 -12.40 -20.74
C SER A 208 -14.75 -12.24 -19.22
N PHE A 209 -13.82 -11.52 -18.58
CA PHE A 209 -13.85 -11.25 -17.15
C PHE A 209 -15.10 -10.46 -16.72
N VAL A 210 -15.38 -9.35 -17.41
CA VAL A 210 -16.51 -8.46 -17.08
C VAL A 210 -17.85 -9.16 -17.26
N THR A 211 -17.99 -10.01 -18.29
CA THR A 211 -19.22 -10.80 -18.52
C THR A 211 -19.48 -11.80 -17.39
N THR A 212 -18.43 -12.39 -16.80
CA THR A 212 -18.56 -13.42 -15.75
C THR A 212 -18.80 -12.85 -14.35
N VAL A 213 -18.09 -11.77 -14.01
CA VAL A 213 -18.10 -11.18 -12.65
C VAL A 213 -19.18 -10.11 -12.50
N GLY A 214 -19.54 -9.42 -13.58
CA GLY A 214 -20.44 -8.26 -13.53
C GLY A 214 -19.76 -7.05 -12.89
N ILE A 215 -19.18 -6.18 -13.73
CA ILE A 215 -18.32 -5.05 -13.30
C ILE A 215 -18.98 -4.06 -12.30
N ASN A 216 -20.31 -4.04 -12.21
CA ASN A 216 -21.06 -3.15 -11.34
C ASN A 216 -21.63 -3.84 -10.09
N ALA A 217 -21.74 -5.18 -10.08
CA ALA A 217 -22.39 -5.91 -8.99
C ALA A 217 -21.43 -6.12 -7.80
N LEU A 218 -20.14 -6.38 -8.08
CA LEU A 218 -19.07 -6.57 -7.09
C LEU A 218 -19.31 -7.66 -6.02
N GLU A 219 -20.40 -8.43 -6.08
CA GLU A 219 -20.78 -9.43 -5.08
C GLU A 219 -19.75 -10.56 -4.92
N LYS A 220 -19.04 -10.90 -6.00
CA LYS A 220 -18.01 -11.97 -6.03
C LYS A 220 -16.61 -11.47 -5.71
N VAL A 221 -16.49 -10.26 -5.15
CA VAL A 221 -15.22 -9.58 -4.97
C VAL A 221 -15.06 -9.17 -3.52
N ASN A 222 -13.83 -9.25 -3.02
CA ASN A 222 -13.52 -8.80 -1.68
C ASN A 222 -13.95 -7.33 -1.49
N LYS A 223 -14.73 -7.05 -0.44
CA LYS A 223 -15.29 -5.72 -0.09
C LYS A 223 -14.27 -4.57 -0.07
N ARG A 224 -12.96 -4.85 -0.03
CA ARG A 224 -11.94 -3.81 -0.26
C ARG A 224 -12.18 -3.07 -1.59
N TYR A 225 -12.60 -3.77 -2.64
CA TYR A 225 -12.72 -3.22 -3.98
C TYR A 225 -14.01 -2.43 -4.24
N ASP A 226 -14.93 -2.34 -3.28
CA ASP A 226 -16.02 -1.34 -3.32
C ASP A 226 -15.46 0.09 -3.48
N PHE A 227 -14.22 0.28 -3.04
CA PHE A 227 -13.43 1.48 -3.24
C PHE A 227 -12.25 1.15 -4.16
N GLY A 228 -12.10 1.89 -5.26
CA GLY A 228 -10.92 1.81 -6.10
C GLY A 228 -9.68 2.36 -5.37
N ASP A 229 -9.36 3.62 -5.61
CA ASP A 229 -8.17 4.24 -5.04
C ASP A 229 -8.40 4.92 -3.68
N LEU A 230 -7.69 4.46 -2.67
CA LEU A 230 -7.80 5.03 -1.32
C LEU A 230 -6.61 5.93 -1.00
N ARG A 231 -6.81 6.87 -0.08
CA ARG A 231 -5.74 7.74 0.43
C ARG A 231 -5.07 7.09 1.64
N LEU A 232 -3.80 6.70 1.50
CA LEU A 232 -2.98 6.11 2.57
C LEU A 232 -2.87 7.03 3.80
N SER A 233 -2.85 8.35 3.60
CA SER A 233 -2.82 9.31 4.70
C SER A 233 -4.01 9.16 5.64
N ARG A 234 -5.20 8.92 5.09
CA ARG A 234 -6.44 8.77 5.87
C ARG A 234 -6.54 7.39 6.50
N ILE A 235 -6.08 6.35 5.82
CA ILE A 235 -5.92 5.01 6.39
C ILE A 235 -4.96 5.06 7.59
N ASN A 236 -3.83 5.75 7.46
CA ASN A 236 -2.89 5.96 8.57
C ASN A 236 -3.57 6.66 9.76
N THR A 237 -4.40 7.69 9.53
CA THR A 237 -5.15 8.34 10.60
C THR A 237 -6.09 7.36 11.30
N ILE A 238 -6.89 6.59 10.56
CA ILE A 238 -7.80 5.58 11.14
C ILE A 238 -7.03 4.57 11.99
N TYR A 239 -5.89 4.07 11.48
CA TYR A 239 -5.09 3.10 12.21
C TYR A 239 -4.48 3.70 13.48
N ARG A 240 -4.04 4.96 13.44
CA ARG A 240 -3.49 5.65 14.61
C ARG A 240 -4.54 5.94 15.68
N THR A 241 -5.78 6.22 15.28
CA THR A 241 -6.87 6.51 16.24
C THR A 241 -7.49 5.23 16.78
N ARG A 242 -7.84 4.28 15.91
CA ARG A 242 -8.53 3.03 16.32
C ARG A 242 -7.60 2.02 16.98
N PHE A 243 -6.36 1.94 16.50
CA PHE A 243 -5.35 1.01 17.03
C PHE A 243 -4.21 1.76 17.69
N PHE A 244 -4.55 2.80 18.47
CA PHE A 244 -3.60 3.71 19.13
C PHE A 244 -2.46 2.95 19.83
N SER A 245 -2.79 1.97 20.68
CA SER A 245 -1.82 1.20 21.47
C SER A 245 -0.74 0.50 20.61
N THR A 246 -1.06 0.07 19.39
CA THR A 246 -0.15 -0.71 18.53
C THR A 246 0.37 0.03 17.31
N HIS A 247 -0.37 1.04 16.81
CA HIS A 247 -0.10 1.69 15.52
C HIS A 247 0.02 3.23 15.62
N PHE A 248 0.05 3.83 16.82
CA PHE A 248 0.16 5.28 16.96
C PHE A 248 1.37 5.87 16.20
N VAL A 249 2.55 5.29 16.38
CA VAL A 249 3.77 5.76 15.69
C VAL A 249 3.81 5.25 14.25
N ARG A 250 3.56 3.94 14.09
CA ARG A 250 3.81 3.23 12.84
C ARG A 250 2.78 3.52 11.74
N GLY A 251 1.53 3.80 12.13
CA GLY A 251 0.40 3.88 11.22
C GLY A 251 0.17 2.56 10.47
N TYR A 252 -0.58 2.63 9.36
CA TYR A 252 -0.83 1.50 8.48
C TYR A 252 0.41 1.13 7.65
N LEU A 253 1.04 2.11 7.01
CA LEU A 253 2.32 1.91 6.34
C LEU A 253 3.33 2.90 6.91
N TYR A 254 4.42 2.35 7.45
CA TYR A 254 5.51 3.14 8.00
C TYR A 254 6.35 3.73 6.86
N GLY A 255 6.27 5.04 6.67
CA GLY A 255 7.20 5.74 5.78
C GLY A 255 8.50 5.98 6.52
N TYR A 256 9.60 5.35 6.09
CA TYR A 256 10.92 5.45 6.72
C TYR A 256 11.47 6.89 6.83
N ASN A 257 10.99 7.83 6.01
CA ASN A 257 11.49 9.21 5.96
C ASN A 257 10.55 10.26 6.60
N ARG A 258 9.60 9.83 7.43
CA ARG A 258 8.48 10.71 7.80
C ARG A 258 8.76 11.66 8.97
N TYR A 259 9.86 11.52 9.72
CA TYR A 259 10.19 12.52 10.76
C TYR A 259 10.51 13.88 10.14
N VAL A 260 11.35 13.90 9.10
CA VAL A 260 11.71 15.13 8.37
C VAL A 260 10.48 15.72 7.68
N ALA A 261 9.76 14.94 6.87
CA ALA A 261 8.58 15.45 6.16
C ALA A 261 7.40 15.82 7.10
N PHE A 262 7.28 15.16 8.26
CA PHE A 262 6.32 15.57 9.30
C PHE A 262 6.76 16.89 9.93
N PHE A 263 8.04 17.03 10.27
CA PHE A 263 8.55 18.26 10.84
C PHE A 263 8.43 19.42 9.87
N GLU A 264 8.89 19.28 8.62
CA GLU A 264 8.75 20.30 7.56
C GLU A 264 7.30 20.77 7.40
N ARG A 265 6.34 19.85 7.34
CA ARG A 265 4.93 20.20 7.12
C ARG A 265 4.26 20.85 8.32
N ASN A 266 4.71 20.54 9.54
CA ASN A 266 4.17 21.14 10.76
C ASN A 266 4.97 22.36 11.23
N PHE A 267 6.20 22.54 10.74
CA PHE A 267 7.07 23.66 11.07
C PHE A 267 6.40 24.99 10.69
N SER A 268 5.66 25.04 9.58
CA SER A 268 4.89 26.22 9.20
C SER A 268 3.88 26.65 10.28
N TRP A 269 3.17 25.71 10.91
CA TRP A 269 2.21 26.05 11.98
C TRP A 269 2.91 26.52 13.25
N ILE A 270 4.05 25.90 13.59
CA ILE A 270 4.89 26.34 14.72
C ILE A 270 5.44 27.74 14.46
N LEU A 271 5.88 28.02 13.24
CA LEU A 271 6.37 29.34 12.82
C LEU A 271 5.26 30.39 12.89
N VAL A 272 4.06 30.09 12.40
CA VAL A 272 2.90 31.00 12.49
C VAL A 272 2.59 31.33 13.96
N LEU A 273 2.56 30.32 14.83
CA LEU A 273 2.35 30.53 16.27
C LEU A 273 3.47 31.40 16.88
N PHE A 274 4.72 31.13 16.51
CA PHE A 274 5.88 31.89 16.99
C PHE A 274 5.84 33.35 16.54
N VAL A 275 5.51 33.61 15.27
CA VAL A 275 5.34 34.97 14.73
C VAL A 275 4.20 35.70 15.44
N PHE A 276 3.06 35.03 15.63
CA PHE A 276 1.93 35.62 16.35
C PHE A 276 2.29 35.97 17.79
N LEU A 277 2.91 35.06 18.54
CA LEU A 277 3.37 35.32 19.91
C LEU A 277 4.40 36.45 19.95
N SER A 278 5.35 36.48 19.01
CA SER A 278 6.36 37.54 18.93
C SER A 278 5.73 38.91 18.66
N LEU A 279 4.71 38.96 17.82
CA LEU A 279 3.97 40.20 17.52
C LEU A 279 3.16 40.69 18.73
N VAL A 280 2.48 39.79 19.44
CA VAL A 280 1.76 40.11 20.67
C VAL A 280 2.72 40.62 21.75
N LEU A 281 3.85 39.93 21.95
CA LEU A 281 4.87 40.33 22.91
C LEU A 281 5.52 41.67 22.52
N GLY A 282 5.77 41.91 21.24
CA GLY A 282 6.27 43.20 20.73
C GLY A 282 5.28 44.35 20.95
N ALA A 283 3.99 44.13 20.66
CA ALA A 283 2.95 45.12 20.93
C ALA A 283 2.84 45.44 22.44
N MET A 284 3.04 44.45 23.30
CA MET A 284 3.10 44.68 24.76
C MET A 284 4.29 45.53 25.17
N GLN A 285 5.48 45.27 24.61
CA GLN A 285 6.68 46.08 24.91
C GLN A 285 6.44 47.56 24.54
N VAL A 286 5.81 47.82 23.40
CA VAL A 286 5.44 49.18 22.97
C VAL A 286 4.40 49.79 23.92
N GLY A 287 3.38 49.03 24.32
CA GLY A 287 2.36 49.49 25.26
C GLY A 287 2.94 49.86 26.64
N THR A 288 3.91 49.08 27.15
CA THR A 288 4.60 49.39 28.40
C THR A 288 5.56 50.58 28.30
N ALA A 289 5.94 51.00 27.09
CA ALA A 289 6.78 52.17 26.89
C ALA A 289 5.99 53.49 26.85
N LEU A 290 4.66 53.43 26.67
CA LEU A 290 3.83 54.63 26.62
C LEU A 290 3.49 55.12 28.03
N GLU A 291 3.82 56.38 28.33
CA GLU A 291 3.67 56.98 29.67
C GLU A 291 2.24 56.89 30.24
N SER A 292 1.22 57.04 29.38
CA SER A 292 -0.20 56.92 29.75
C SER A 292 -0.64 55.50 30.13
N LEU A 293 0.08 54.47 29.68
CA LEU A 293 -0.24 53.05 29.93
C LEU A 293 0.69 52.42 30.96
N ASN A 294 1.96 52.85 31.01
CA ASN A 294 2.96 52.36 31.97
C ASN A 294 2.63 52.76 33.42
N THR A 295 1.85 53.82 33.62
CA THR A 295 1.36 54.22 34.95
C THR A 295 0.08 53.47 35.35
N ASN A 296 -0.56 52.75 34.43
CA ASN A 296 -1.79 52.01 34.69
C ASN A 296 -1.48 50.60 35.23
N THR A 297 -1.71 50.42 36.54
CA THR A 297 -1.43 49.16 37.24
C THR A 297 -2.26 47.97 36.74
N VAL A 298 -3.47 48.19 36.21
CA VAL A 298 -4.31 47.13 35.63
C VAL A 298 -3.71 46.63 34.32
N PHE A 299 -3.24 47.56 33.48
CA PHE A 299 -2.57 47.24 32.22
C PHE A 299 -1.28 46.44 32.48
N LEU A 300 -0.41 46.90 33.39
CA LEU A 300 0.83 46.21 33.72
C LEU A 300 0.61 44.78 34.26
N LYS A 301 -0.38 44.60 35.16
CA LYS A 301 -0.74 43.26 35.67
C LYS A 301 -1.26 42.35 34.57
N GLY A 302 -2.09 42.88 33.67
CA GLY A 302 -2.59 42.16 32.50
C GLY A 302 -1.46 41.73 31.55
N SER A 303 -0.57 42.66 31.19
CA SER A 303 0.59 42.39 30.34
C SER A 303 1.53 41.36 30.96
N TYR A 304 1.86 41.49 32.26
CA TYR A 304 2.66 40.51 32.98
C TYR A 304 2.02 39.12 32.93
N GLY A 305 0.72 39.03 33.21
CA GLY A 305 -0.02 37.77 33.15
C GLY A 305 0.05 37.10 31.78
N VAL A 306 -0.13 37.87 30.70
CA VAL A 306 -0.05 37.32 29.33
C VAL A 306 1.36 36.84 28.99
N VAL A 307 2.41 37.61 29.33
CA VAL A 307 3.81 37.19 29.09
C VAL A 307 4.10 35.88 29.82
N VAL A 308 3.77 35.79 31.11
CA VAL A 308 4.00 34.58 31.91
C VAL A 308 3.23 33.39 31.34
N VAL A 309 1.95 33.56 31.00
CA VAL A 309 1.13 32.50 30.41
C VAL A 309 1.68 32.04 29.06
N SER A 310 2.14 32.96 28.20
CA SER A 310 2.75 32.61 26.91
C SER A 310 4.05 31.82 27.11
N MET A 311 4.93 32.25 28.01
CA MET A 311 6.18 31.54 28.31
C MET A 311 5.93 30.14 28.88
N VAL A 312 5.02 30.03 29.86
CA VAL A 312 4.64 28.75 30.46
C VAL A 312 3.99 27.83 29.44
N SER A 313 3.13 28.36 28.56
CA SER A 313 2.49 27.58 27.49
C SER A 313 3.51 27.00 26.51
N VAL A 314 4.46 27.81 26.04
CA VAL A 314 5.54 27.33 25.15
C VAL A 314 6.39 26.26 25.85
N ALA A 315 6.79 26.51 27.10
CA ALA A 315 7.57 25.55 27.89
C ALA A 315 6.80 24.24 28.13
N ALA A 316 5.51 24.32 28.44
CA ALA A 316 4.65 23.16 28.66
C ALA A 316 4.49 22.33 27.38
N VAL A 317 4.24 22.97 26.23
CA VAL A 317 4.12 22.28 24.94
C VAL A 317 5.42 21.56 24.58
N LEU A 318 6.57 22.25 24.71
CA LEU A 318 7.88 21.64 24.45
C LEU A 318 8.17 20.47 25.41
N GLY A 319 7.84 20.64 26.70
CA GLY A 319 8.00 19.59 27.70
C GLY A 319 7.13 18.36 27.41
N ILE A 320 5.85 18.55 27.07
CA ILE A 320 4.94 17.46 26.70
C ILE A 320 5.44 16.72 25.46
N VAL A 321 5.84 17.44 24.42
CA VAL A 321 6.36 16.85 23.18
C VAL A 321 7.68 16.10 23.44
N GLY A 322 8.57 16.66 24.27
CA GLY A 322 9.82 16.04 24.67
C GLY A 322 9.61 14.75 25.46
N LEU A 323 8.77 14.78 26.50
CA LEU A 323 8.40 13.60 27.28
C LEU A 323 7.76 12.51 26.41
N PHE A 324 6.87 12.92 25.50
CA PHE A 324 6.27 12.01 24.54
C PHE A 324 7.31 11.33 23.65
N PHE A 325 8.26 12.09 23.10
CA PHE A 325 9.32 11.56 22.25
C PHE A 325 10.25 10.60 23.02
N VAL A 326 10.67 10.97 24.23
CA VAL A 326 11.51 10.12 25.09
C VAL A 326 10.77 8.83 25.44
N GLY A 327 9.49 8.90 25.82
CA GLY A 327 8.68 7.72 26.13
C GLY A 327 8.57 6.75 24.94
N VAL A 328 8.27 7.28 23.74
CA VAL A 328 8.24 6.47 22.50
C VAL A 328 9.61 5.87 22.18
N PHE A 329 10.68 6.63 22.35
CA PHE A 329 12.04 6.17 22.10
C PHE A 329 12.41 5.00 23.03
N LEU A 330 12.21 5.17 24.34
CA LEU A 330 12.50 4.12 25.34
C LEU A 330 11.65 2.87 25.11
N PHE A 331 10.36 3.03 24.79
CA PHE A 331 9.48 1.90 24.46
C PHE A 331 9.96 1.15 23.22
N ASN A 332 10.26 1.86 22.13
CA ASN A 332 10.75 1.25 20.89
C ASN A 332 12.11 0.57 21.09
N MET A 333 13.00 1.17 21.89
CA MET A 333 14.30 0.59 22.24
C MET A 333 14.12 -0.70 23.05
N GLY A 334 13.28 -0.69 24.08
CA GLY A 334 12.98 -1.89 24.87
C GLY A 334 12.36 -3.01 24.01
N ALA A 335 11.38 -2.68 23.18
CA ALA A 335 10.76 -3.62 22.25
C ALA A 335 11.77 -4.19 21.24
N ALA A 336 12.69 -3.37 20.72
CA ALA A 336 13.73 -3.80 19.80
C ALA A 336 14.74 -4.74 20.47
N ILE A 337 15.21 -4.40 21.67
CA ILE A 337 16.15 -5.23 22.44
C ILE A 337 15.52 -6.58 22.78
N GLN A 338 14.28 -6.58 23.30
CA GLN A 338 13.55 -7.80 23.64
C GLN A 338 13.32 -8.68 22.41
N HIS A 339 12.97 -8.09 21.27
CA HIS A 339 12.79 -8.81 20.02
C HIS A 339 14.11 -9.43 19.53
N ALA A 340 15.22 -8.69 19.61
CA ALA A 340 16.54 -9.19 19.23
C ALA A 340 16.99 -10.37 20.11
N THR A 341 16.85 -10.26 21.43
CA THR A 341 17.22 -11.34 22.37
C THR A 341 16.34 -12.57 22.19
N ARG A 342 15.02 -12.41 21.99
CA ARG A 342 14.12 -13.54 21.74
C ARG A 342 14.50 -14.29 20.46
N LYS A 343 14.77 -13.57 19.37
CA LYS A 343 15.22 -14.19 18.11
C LYS A 343 16.55 -14.92 18.26
N GLN A 344 17.49 -14.35 19.00
CA GLN A 344 18.77 -15.00 19.21
C GLN A 344 18.57 -16.34 19.93
N LYS A 345 17.73 -16.39 20.96
CA LYS A 345 17.36 -17.63 21.66
C LYS A 345 16.69 -18.65 20.73
N GLU A 346 15.73 -18.22 19.91
CA GLU A 346 15.06 -19.08 18.92
C GLU A 346 16.07 -19.69 17.92
N ARG A 347 17.00 -18.88 17.40
CA ARG A 347 18.07 -19.36 16.50
C ARG A 347 19.00 -20.37 17.17
N HIS A 348 19.36 -20.15 18.43
CA HIS A 348 20.17 -21.12 19.18
C HIS A 348 19.44 -22.43 19.42
N ARG A 349 18.12 -22.39 19.71
CA ARG A 349 17.30 -23.60 19.86
C ARG A 349 17.22 -24.39 18.55
N ALA A 350 16.90 -23.71 17.44
CA ALA A 350 16.83 -24.35 16.12
C ALA A 350 18.18 -24.96 15.68
N LYS A 351 19.31 -24.35 16.03
CA LYS A 351 20.64 -24.94 15.80
C LYS A 351 20.84 -26.22 16.61
N LYS A 352 20.50 -26.19 17.91
CA LYS A 352 20.61 -27.37 18.79
C LYS A 352 19.71 -28.52 18.34
N GLU A 353 18.48 -28.24 17.92
CA GLU A 353 17.56 -29.25 17.39
C GLU A 353 18.12 -29.89 16.11
N LYS A 354 18.69 -29.09 15.20
CA LYS A 354 19.36 -29.62 13.99
C LYS A 354 20.57 -30.50 14.34
N GLU A 355 21.38 -30.08 15.32
CA GLU A 355 22.53 -30.86 15.79
C GLU A 355 22.11 -32.16 16.49
N LEU A 356 20.98 -32.17 17.19
CA LEU A 356 20.41 -33.38 17.81
C LEU A 356 19.92 -34.35 16.73
N ASN A 357 19.08 -33.86 15.81
CA ASN A 357 18.53 -34.67 14.72
C ASN A 357 19.61 -35.22 13.77
N ALA A 358 20.75 -34.52 13.63
CA ALA A 358 21.88 -35.00 12.82
C ALA A 358 22.74 -36.07 13.51
N LYS A 359 22.56 -36.29 14.83
CA LYS A 359 23.23 -37.35 15.59
C LYS A 359 22.38 -38.62 15.70
N ASP A 360 21.07 -38.50 15.49
CA ASP A 360 20.10 -39.61 15.54
C ASP A 360 19.88 -40.28 14.17
N VAL A 361 20.58 -39.82 13.12
CA VAL A 361 20.66 -40.39 11.76
C VAL A 361 22.07 -40.89 11.54
#